data_AF-A0A944SKA9-F1
#
_entry.id   AF-A0A944SKA9-F1
#
_cell.length_a   1.000
_cell.length_b   1.000
_cell.length_c   1.000
_cell.angle_alpha   90.00
_cell.angle_beta   90.00
_cell.angle_gamma   90.00
#
_symmetry.space_group_name_H-M   'P 1'
#
loop_
_entity.id
_entity.type
_entity.pdbx_description
1 polymer ?
#
loop_
_entity_poly.entity_id
_entity_poly.type
_entity_poly.pdbx_seq_one_letter_code
_entity_poly.pdbx_strand_id
1 'polypeptide(L)'
;MQEEITKIKERNTQVEFDKAWETSWTRKLVIAFMTYVIALVWLIIIGESVAWLKAVVPTGGYLLSTLSLVWIKKWWITNKN
;
A
#
# COMPACT_ATOMS: atom_id res chain seq x y z
N MET A 1 -12.15 -37.26 -1.08
CA MET A 1 -12.39 -36.34 0.07
C MET A 1 -11.09 -35.76 0.64
N GLN A 2 -10.11 -36.56 1.08
CA GLN A 2 -8.89 -36.00 1.69
C GLN A 2 -8.02 -35.21 0.69
N GLU A 3 -7.91 -35.66 -0.55
CA GLU A 3 -7.12 -34.98 -1.60
C GLU A 3 -7.65 -33.58 -1.96
N GLU A 4 -8.97 -33.39 -1.98
CA GLU A 4 -9.58 -32.08 -2.24
C GLU A 4 -9.30 -31.09 -1.10
N ILE A 5 -9.32 -31.57 0.14
CA ILE A 5 -8.98 -30.76 1.33
C ILE A 5 -7.51 -30.32 1.26
N THR A 6 -6.59 -31.20 0.86
CA THR A 6 -5.16 -30.87 0.74
C THR A 6 -4.94 -29.83 -0.36
N LYS A 7 -5.55 -30.02 -1.55
CA LYS A 7 -5.47 -29.05 -2.66
C LYS A 7 -6.04 -27.67 -2.30
N ILE A 8 -7.14 -27.63 -1.55
CA ILE A 8 -7.73 -26.36 -1.06
C ILE A 8 -6.79 -25.69 -0.06
N LYS A 9 -6.19 -26.44 0.86
CA LYS A 9 -5.22 -25.90 1.83
C LYS A 9 -3.98 -25.32 1.13
N GLU A 10 -3.38 -26.05 0.20
CA GLU A 10 -2.19 -25.58 -0.54
C GLU A 10 -2.47 -24.28 -1.30
N ARG A 11 -3.61 -24.20 -2.00
CA ARG A 11 -4.02 -22.96 -2.70
C ARG A 11 -4.28 -21.81 -1.73
N ASN A 12 -4.96 -22.07 -0.61
CA ASN A 12 -5.22 -21.04 0.40
C ASN A 12 -3.91 -20.54 1.02
N THR A 13 -2.93 -21.40 1.25
CA THR A 13 -1.61 -20.99 1.76
C THR A 13 -0.93 -20.00 0.81
N GLN A 14 -0.93 -20.25 -0.49
CA GLN A 14 -0.38 -19.31 -1.48
C GLN A 14 -1.12 -17.97 -1.44
N VAL A 15 -2.46 -18.00 -1.43
CA VAL A 15 -3.30 -16.80 -1.35
C VAL A 15 -3.04 -15.98 -0.07
N GLU A 16 -2.84 -16.65 1.07
CA GLU A 16 -2.55 -15.96 2.33
C GLU A 16 -1.14 -15.35 2.33
N PHE A 17 -0.14 -15.98 1.70
CA PHE A 17 1.17 -15.38 1.48
C PHE A 17 1.09 -14.14 0.58
N ASP A 18 0.34 -14.21 -0.52
CA ASP A 18 0.14 -13.06 -1.40
C ASP A 18 -0.56 -11.92 -0.66
N LYS A 19 -1.64 -12.20 0.07
CA LYS A 19 -2.30 -11.20 0.93
C LYS A 19 -1.36 -10.62 1.97
N ALA A 20 -0.53 -11.43 2.61
CA ALA A 20 0.44 -10.96 3.59
C ALA A 20 1.47 -10.02 2.95
N TRP A 21 1.95 -10.35 1.76
CA TRP A 21 2.82 -9.48 0.97
C TRP A 21 2.13 -8.17 0.61
N GLU A 22 0.88 -8.22 0.16
CA GLU A 22 0.12 -7.01 -0.17
C GLU A 22 -0.09 -6.11 1.06
N THR A 23 -0.33 -6.71 2.22
CA THR A 23 -0.54 -5.98 3.46
C THR A 23 0.77 -5.56 4.13
N SER A 24 1.91 -6.08 3.65
CA SER A 24 3.22 -5.89 4.26
C SER A 24 3.66 -4.43 4.27
N TRP A 25 4.36 -4.06 5.34
CA TRP A 25 5.04 -2.77 5.44
C TRP A 25 6.17 -2.63 4.42
N THR A 26 6.80 -3.74 4.02
CA THR A 26 7.84 -3.77 2.99
C THR A 26 7.35 -3.16 1.69
N ARG A 27 6.19 -3.59 1.20
CA ARG A 27 5.60 -3.05 -0.04
C ARG A 27 5.29 -1.56 0.10
N LYS A 28 4.72 -1.14 1.22
CA LYS A 28 4.37 0.27 1.49
C LYS A 28 5.61 1.16 1.50
N LEU A 29 6.70 0.72 2.15
CA LEU A 29 7.96 1.46 2.20
C LEU A 29 8.62 1.55 0.83
N VAL A 30 8.63 0.46 0.07
CA VAL A 30 9.18 0.44 -1.30
C VAL A 30 8.42 1.41 -2.21
N ILE A 31 7.08 1.38 -2.19
CA ILE A 31 6.26 2.29 -3.00
C ILE A 31 6.42 3.74 -2.52
N ALA A 32 6.44 3.99 -1.21
CA ALA A 32 6.64 5.33 -0.65
C ALA A 32 8.02 5.91 -1.06
N PHE A 33 9.07 5.10 -1.01
CA PHE A 33 10.41 5.49 -1.43
C PHE A 33 10.46 5.81 -2.93
N MET A 34 9.94 4.93 -3.79
CA MET A 34 9.89 5.17 -5.23
C MET A 34 9.08 6.43 -5.58
N THR A 35 7.93 6.62 -4.95
CA THR A 35 7.08 7.80 -5.14
C THR A 35 7.82 9.07 -4.78
N TYR A 36 8.55 9.06 -3.66
CA TYR A 36 9.35 10.21 -3.21
C TYR A 36 10.47 10.53 -4.19
N VAL A 37 11.24 9.52 -4.62
CA VAL A 37 12.36 9.71 -5.55
C VAL A 37 11.87 10.25 -6.89
N ILE A 38 10.80 9.68 -7.46
CA ILE A 38 10.24 10.12 -8.74
C ILE A 38 9.73 11.56 -8.63
N ALA A 39 8.97 11.88 -7.58
CA ALA A 39 8.47 13.23 -7.35
C ALA A 39 9.62 14.23 -7.16
N LEU A 40 10.65 13.88 -6.39
CA LEU A 40 11.82 14.72 -6.16
C LEU A 40 12.56 15.01 -7.46
N VAL A 41 12.86 13.99 -8.25
CA VAL A 41 13.53 14.14 -9.55
C VAL A 41 12.71 15.05 -10.46
N TRP A 42 11.41 14.83 -10.55
CA TRP A 42 10.52 15.66 -11.37
C TRP A 42 10.50 17.12 -10.92
N LEU A 43 10.38 17.37 -9.62
CA LEU A 43 10.36 18.72 -9.05
C LEU A 43 11.69 19.46 -9.25
N ILE A 44 12.82 18.75 -9.21
CA ILE A 44 14.14 19.31 -9.55
C ILE A 44 14.18 19.70 -11.04
N ILE A 45 13.68 18.85 -11.94
CA ILE A 45 13.69 19.10 -13.41
C ILE A 45 12.92 20.38 -13.76
N ILE A 46 11.79 20.64 -13.11
CA ILE A 46 10.98 21.83 -13.37
C ILE A 46 11.48 23.09 -12.63
N GLY A 47 12.62 23.00 -11.93
CA GLY A 47 13.23 24.14 -11.22
C GLY A 47 12.47 24.58 -9.98
N GLU A 48 11.73 23.68 -9.34
CA GLU A 48 10.90 24.03 -8.19
C GLU A 48 11.72 24.31 -6.92
N SER A 49 11.35 25.39 -6.25
CA SER A 49 11.88 25.73 -4.93
C SER A 49 11.43 24.71 -3.88
N VAL A 50 12.36 24.28 -3.02
CA VAL A 50 12.06 23.36 -1.92
C VAL A 50 11.50 22.00 -2.39
N ALA A 51 12.00 21.50 -3.53
CA ALA A 51 11.58 20.24 -4.16
C ALA A 51 11.54 19.03 -3.19
N TRP A 52 12.49 18.93 -2.27
CA TRP A 52 12.55 17.88 -1.25
C TRP A 52 11.34 17.88 -0.32
N LEU A 53 10.84 19.06 0.08
CA LEU A 53 9.66 19.17 0.94
C LEU A 53 8.38 18.88 0.15
N LYS A 54 8.30 19.40 -1.08
CA LYS A 54 7.14 19.20 -1.96
C LYS A 54 7.00 17.74 -2.42
N ALA A 55 8.10 17.00 -2.55
CA ALA A 55 8.09 15.56 -2.83
C ALA A 55 7.46 14.72 -1.71
N VAL A 56 7.36 15.26 -0.48
CA VAL A 56 6.65 14.59 0.63
C VAL A 56 5.15 14.55 0.39
N VAL A 57 4.58 15.48 -0.39
CA VAL A 57 3.13 15.54 -0.66
C VAL A 57 2.60 14.27 -1.32
N PRO A 58 3.14 13.80 -2.48
CA PRO A 58 2.66 12.56 -3.11
C PRO A 58 2.93 11.32 -2.26
N THR A 59 4.10 11.23 -1.60
CA THR A 59 4.43 10.10 -0.73
C THR A 59 3.54 10.04 0.52
N GLY A 60 3.30 11.20 1.14
CA GLY A 60 2.40 11.35 2.27
C GLY A 60 0.96 11.05 1.89
N GLY A 61 0.49 11.53 0.74
CA GLY A 61 -0.83 11.21 0.19
C GLY A 61 -1.01 9.71 -0.02
N TYR A 62 -0.02 9.03 -0.58
CA TYR A 62 -0.03 7.57 -0.72
C TYR A 62 -0.13 6.88 0.65
N LEU A 63 0.77 7.21 1.60
CA LEU A 63 0.77 6.58 2.93
C LEU A 63 -0.55 6.83 3.69
N LEU A 64 -1.05 8.06 3.67
CA LEU A 64 -2.34 8.41 4.27
C LEU A 64 -3.49 7.64 3.62
N SER A 65 -3.47 7.43 2.31
CA SER A 65 -4.50 6.61 1.65
C SER A 65 -4.47 5.17 2.16
N THR A 66 -3.28 4.59 2.34
CA THR A 66 -3.15 3.20 2.82
C THR A 66 -3.59 3.01 4.27
N LEU A 67 -3.50 4.06 5.10
CA LEU A 67 -3.90 4.01 6.51
C LEU A 67 -5.36 4.41 6.71
N SER A 68 -5.84 5.44 6.00
CA SER A 68 -7.20 5.96 6.12
C SER A 68 -8.24 4.99 5.59
N LEU A 69 -7.97 4.27 4.49
CA LEU A 69 -8.90 3.30 3.91
C LEU A 69 -9.28 2.17 4.88
N VAL A 70 -8.36 1.76 5.77
CA VAL A 70 -8.66 0.74 6.79
C VAL A 70 -9.69 1.25 7.79
N TRP A 71 -9.54 2.50 8.23
CA TRP A 71 -10.47 3.16 9.15
C TRP A 71 -11.82 3.44 8.49
N ILE A 72 -11.82 3.98 7.27
CA ILE A 72 -13.04 4.25 6.50
C ILE A 72 -13.82 2.96 6.25
N LYS A 73 -13.13 1.87 5.89
CA LYS A 73 -13.76 0.56 5.71
C LYS A 73 -14.41 0.05 6.99
N LYS A 74 -13.72 0.15 8.14
CA LYS A 74 -14.27 -0.25 9.44
C LYS A 74 -15.53 0.55 9.78
N TRP A 75 -15.49 1.86 9.64
CA TRP A 75 -16.62 2.74 9.90
C TRP A 75 -17.83 2.41 9.01
N TRP A 76 -17.61 2.21 7.71
CA TRP A 76 -18.67 1.87 6.77
C TRP A 76 -19.35 0.53 7.09
N ILE A 77 -18.58 -0.48 7.52
CA ILE A 77 -19.13 -1.78 7.93
C ILE A 77 -19.98 -1.63 9.20
N THR A 78 -19.50 -0.90 10.20
CA THR A 78 -20.24 -0.68 11.46
C THR A 78 -21.56 0.07 11.24
N ASN A 79 -21.62 1.00 10.29
CA ASN A 79 -22.81 1.79 10.01
C ASN A 79 -23.80 1.10 9.05
N LYS A 80 -23.45 -0.07 8.50
CA LYS A 80 -24.31 -0.89 7.63
C LYS A 80 -24.97 -2.08 8.34
N ASN A 81 -24.56 -2.38 9.57
CA ASN A 81 -25.25 -3.28 10.50
C ASN A 81 -26.20 -2.49 11.39
#